data_AF-A0A945FJU8-F1
#
_entry.id   AF-A0A945FJU8-F1
#
_cell.length_a   1.000
_cell.length_b   1.000
_cell.length_c   1.000
_cell.angle_alpha   90.00
_cell.angle_beta   90.00
_cell.angle_gamma   90.00
#
_symmetry.space_group_name_H-M   'P 1'
#
loop_
_entity.id
_entity.type
_entity.pdbx_description
1 polymer ?
#
loop_
_entity_poly.entity_id
_entity_poly.type
_entity_poly.pdbx_seq_one_letter_code
_entity_poly.pdbx_strand_id
1 'polypeptide(L)'
;MGSEIKIGVIGCARILNAHLRGFQVLQENGFGDHFRITSLCARKEEDAYRFRKRGEGLGPRPAPVEAPGDPLNAPHMFISDLHPEQDTAVYTDYREMLQS
;
A
#
# COMPACT_ATOMS: atom_id res chain seq x y z
N MET A 1 -24.40 -7.05 7.36
CA MET A 1 -23.18 -7.12 6.54
C MET A 1 -22.87 -5.69 6.11
N GLY A 2 -21.89 -5.05 6.74
CA GLY A 2 -21.41 -3.75 6.26
C GLY A 2 -20.71 -3.94 4.92
N SER A 3 -20.99 -3.09 3.95
CA SER A 3 -20.31 -3.12 2.65
C SER A 3 -18.80 -2.95 2.84
N GLU A 4 -18.01 -3.82 2.21
CA GLU A 4 -16.55 -3.70 2.13
C GLU A 4 -16.14 -2.30 1.65
N ILE A 5 -15.21 -1.66 2.37
CA ILE A 5 -14.68 -0.35 2.01
C ILE A 5 -13.56 -0.53 0.97
N LYS A 6 -13.78 -0.05 -0.25
CA LYS A 6 -12.74 0.02 -1.28
C LYS A 6 -11.85 1.25 -1.06
N ILE A 7 -10.54 1.05 -1.01
CA ILE A 7 -9.54 2.06 -0.67
C ILE A 7 -8.62 2.28 -1.88
N GLY A 8 -8.56 3.52 -2.35
CA GLY A 8 -7.53 4.00 -3.26
C GLY A 8 -6.47 4.78 -2.50
N VAL A 9 -5.18 4.51 -2.74
CA VAL A 9 -4.07 5.18 -2.06
C VAL A 9 -3.38 6.15 -3.02
N ILE A 10 -3.45 7.44 -2.70
CA ILE A 10 -2.73 8.49 -3.43
C ILE A 10 -1.46 8.85 -2.66
N GLY A 11 -0.30 8.62 -3.27
CA GLY A 11 1.00 8.95 -2.70
C GLY A 11 1.78 7.72 -2.21
N CYS A 12 2.56 7.12 -3.11
CA CYS A 12 3.38 5.93 -2.82
C CYS A 12 4.81 6.29 -2.36
N ALA A 13 4.89 7.16 -1.34
CA ALA A 13 6.14 7.63 -0.76
C ALA A 13 6.53 6.82 0.49
N ARG A 14 7.37 7.38 1.37
CA ARG A 14 7.92 6.69 2.54
C ARG A 14 6.84 6.23 3.54
N ILE A 15 5.84 7.07 3.78
CA ILE A 15 4.83 6.82 4.82
C ILE A 15 3.88 5.66 4.47
N LEU A 16 3.76 5.29 3.19
CA LEU A 16 2.86 4.21 2.77
C LEU A 16 3.20 2.89 3.47
N ASN A 17 4.48 2.58 3.69
CA ASN A 17 4.88 1.37 4.40
C ASN A 17 4.25 1.26 5.80
N ALA A 18 4.20 2.37 6.55
CA ALA A 18 3.58 2.42 7.87
C ALA A 18 2.06 2.24 7.80
N HIS A 19 1.40 2.77 6.76
CA HIS A 19 -0.03 2.56 6.54
C HIS A 19 -0.35 1.10 6.25
N LEU A 20 0.41 0.44 5.38
CA LEU A 20 0.21 -0.99 5.08
C LEU A 20 0.38 -1.85 6.33
N ARG A 21 1.35 -1.52 7.19
CA ARG A 21 1.50 -2.16 8.51
C ARG A 21 0.28 -1.93 9.41
N GLY A 22 -0.27 -0.72 9.42
CA GLY A 22 -1.54 -0.43 10.11
C GLY A 22 -2.69 -1.27 9.58
N PHE A 23 -2.81 -1.43 8.26
CA PHE A 23 -3.80 -2.33 7.66
C PHE A 23 -3.57 -3.79 8.04
N GLN A 24 -2.32 -4.26 8.08
CA GLN A 24 -2.00 -5.61 8.57
C GLN A 24 -2.53 -5.81 9.99
N VAL A 25 -2.27 -4.86 10.91
CA VAL A 25 -2.77 -4.92 12.29
C VAL A 25 -4.30 -4.97 12.31
N LEU A 26 -4.99 -4.22 11.44
CA LEU A 26 -6.45 -4.30 11.33
C LEU A 26 -6.91 -5.69 10.86
N GLN A 27 -6.25 -6.29 9.86
CA GLN A 27 -6.57 -7.65 9.41
C GLN A 27 -6.40 -8.67 10.55
N GLU A 28 -5.28 -8.60 11.27
CA GLU A 28 -4.95 -9.48 12.40
C GLU A 28 -5.94 -9.36 13.56
N ASN A 29 -6.65 -8.22 13.69
CA ASN A 29 -7.67 -7.97 14.72
C ASN A 29 -9.11 -8.19 14.22
N GLY A 30 -9.30 -8.93 13.12
CA GLY A 30 -10.62 -9.34 12.63
C GLY A 30 -11.31 -8.32 11.72
N PHE A 31 -10.60 -7.27 11.28
CA PHE A 31 -11.17 -6.27 10.36
C PHE A 31 -10.88 -6.57 8.88
N GLY A 32 -10.27 -7.71 8.55
CA GLY A 32 -9.77 -7.99 7.20
C GLY A 32 -10.84 -8.05 6.11
N ASP A 33 -12.07 -8.45 6.45
CA ASP A 33 -13.19 -8.54 5.50
C ASP A 33 -13.92 -7.19 5.30
N HIS A 34 -13.50 -6.14 6.02
CA HIS A 34 -14.18 -4.84 6.00
C HIS A 34 -13.58 -3.84 5.04
N PHE A 35 -12.38 -4.10 4.49
CA PHE A 35 -11.73 -3.19 3.58
C PHE A 35 -10.87 -3.90 2.54
N ARG A 36 -10.61 -3.19 1.45
CA ARG A 36 -9.80 -3.67 0.34
C ARG A 36 -9.06 -2.52 -0.30
N ILE A 37 -7.74 -2.63 -0.42
CA ILE A 37 -6.95 -1.68 -1.21
C ILE A 37 -7.05 -2.09 -2.68
N THR A 38 -7.67 -1.26 -3.50
CA THR A 38 -8.00 -1.58 -4.90
C THR A 38 -7.12 -0.83 -5.90
N SER A 39 -6.54 0.30 -5.50
CA SER A 39 -5.73 1.13 -6.38
C SER A 39 -4.59 1.85 -5.66
N LEU A 40 -3.48 2.00 -6.39
CA LEU A 40 -2.34 2.84 -6.05
C LEU A 40 -2.22 3.96 -7.07
N CYS A 41 -1.99 5.19 -6.61
CA CYS A 41 -1.77 6.34 -7.46
C CYS A 41 -0.50 7.08 -7.04
N ALA A 42 0.41 7.29 -7.98
CA ALA A 42 1.61 8.10 -7.77
C ALA A 42 2.01 8.82 -9.06
N ARG A 43 2.53 10.04 -8.95
CA ARG A 43 3.01 10.81 -10.12
C ARG A 43 4.07 10.07 -10.93
N LYS A 44 4.85 9.21 -10.28
CA LYS A 44 5.81 8.30 -10.91
C LYS A 44 5.31 6.88 -10.72
N GLU A 45 5.13 6.17 -11.82
CA GLU A 45 4.58 4.81 -11.83
C GLU A 45 5.43 3.84 -10.99
N GLU A 46 6.76 4.00 -11.04
CA GLU A 46 7.74 3.21 -10.26
C GLU A 46 7.52 3.30 -8.74
N ASP A 47 6.97 4.40 -8.25
CA ASP A 47 6.66 4.58 -6.83
C ASP A 47 5.45 3.73 -6.43
N ALA A 48 4.46 3.57 -7.31
CA ALA A 48 3.32 2.68 -7.08
C ALA A 48 3.74 1.20 -7.16
N TYR A 49 4.51 0.81 -8.19
CA TYR A 49 4.99 -0.57 -8.32
C TYR A 49 5.88 -1.03 -7.16
N ARG A 50 6.59 -0.11 -6.50
CA ARG A 50 7.36 -0.41 -5.28
C ARG A 50 6.49 -1.04 -4.18
N PHE A 51 5.20 -0.73 -4.13
CA PHE A 51 4.28 -1.23 -3.10
C PHE A 51 3.26 -2.25 -3.62
N ARG A 52 3.08 -2.41 -4.94
CA ARG A 52 2.06 -3.32 -5.48
C ARG A 52 2.37 -4.79 -5.15
N LYS A 53 3.48 -5.31 -5.70
CA LYS A 53 3.89 -6.70 -5.55
C LYS A 53 5.41 -6.81 -5.57
N ARG A 54 5.92 -7.84 -4.89
CA ARG A 54 7.36 -8.13 -4.82
C ARG A 54 7.92 -8.41 -6.22
N GLY A 55 8.97 -7.67 -6.60
CA GLY A 55 9.67 -7.85 -7.88
C GLY A 55 9.19 -6.97 -9.03
N GLU A 56 8.11 -6.18 -8.87
CA GLU A 56 7.60 -5.32 -9.94
C GLU A 56 8.20 -3.91 -9.94
N GLY A 57 8.41 -3.34 -8.76
CA GLY A 57 8.99 -2.03 -8.59
C GLY A 57 10.44 -2.07 -8.11
N LEU A 58 11.02 -0.87 -7.99
CA LEU A 58 12.28 -0.69 -7.28
C LEU A 58 12.16 -1.23 -5.85
N GLY A 59 13.26 -1.73 -5.28
CA GLY A 59 13.29 -2.24 -3.90
C GLY A 59 12.94 -1.18 -2.84
N PRO A 60 13.00 -1.49 -1.55
CA PRO A 60 12.70 -0.53 -0.48
C PRO A 60 13.58 0.73 -0.57
N ARG A 61 13.08 1.87 -0.10
CA ARG A 61 13.92 3.07 0.06
C ARG A 61 14.85 2.87 1.26
N PRO A 62 16.05 3.48 1.28
CA PRO A 62 16.89 3.50 2.47
C PRO A 62 16.13 4.07 3.67
N ALA A 63 16.47 3.58 4.86
CA ALA A 63 15.98 4.10 6.13
C ALA A 63 16.11 5.64 6.15
N PRO A 64 15.03 6.39 6.43
CA PRO A 64 15.10 7.85 6.46
C PRO A 64 15.86 8.38 7.68
N VAL A 65 15.91 7.60 8.76
CA VAL A 65 16.54 7.96 10.03
C VAL A 65 17.20 6.72 10.61
N GLU A 66 18.40 6.86 11.18
CA GLU A 66 19.05 5.81 11.99
C GLU A 66 18.46 5.78 13.40
N ALA A 67 17.16 5.49 13.48
CA ALA A 67 16.42 5.35 14.73
C ALA A 67 15.97 3.88 14.90
N PRO A 68 16.51 3.16 15.89
CA PRO A 68 16.04 1.82 16.21
C PRO A 68 14.55 1.82 16.56
N GLY A 69 13.77 0.96 15.90
CA GLY A 69 12.33 0.83 16.16
C GLY A 69 11.42 1.84 15.46
N ASP A 70 11.96 2.72 14.60
CA ASP A 70 11.12 3.62 13.80
C ASP A 70 10.21 2.82 12.85
N PRO A 71 8.87 3.04 12.84
CA PRO A 71 7.96 2.38 11.91
C PRO A 71 8.32 2.58 10.42
N LEU A 72 9.02 3.66 10.07
CA LEU A 72 9.54 3.91 8.73
C LEU A 72 10.73 3.00 8.37
N ASN A 73 11.39 2.41 9.37
CA ASN A 73 12.47 1.43 9.20
C ASN A 73 11.95 -0.02 9.19
N ALA A 74 10.65 -0.24 9.39
CA ALA A 74 10.07 -1.58 9.35
C ALA A 74 10.27 -2.24 7.97
N PRO A 75 10.35 -3.58 7.89
CA PRO A 75 10.51 -4.26 6.61
C PRO A 75 9.41 -3.84 5.64
N HIS A 76 9.81 -3.62 4.39
CA HIS A 76 8.92 -3.13 3.34
C HIS A 76 7.77 -4.11 3.09
N MET A 77 6.56 -3.58 3.03
CA MET A 77 5.32 -4.34 2.79
C MET A 77 4.74 -4.04 1.41
N PHE A 78 4.06 -5.03 0.85
CA PHE A 78 3.38 -4.96 -0.44
C PHE A 78 1.87 -5.10 -0.26
N ILE A 79 1.09 -4.57 -1.19
CA ILE A 79 -0.37 -4.81 -1.23
C ILE A 79 -0.65 -6.30 -1.38
N SER A 80 0.17 -7.02 -2.15
CA SER A 80 0.07 -8.49 -2.27
C SER A 80 0.26 -9.25 -0.95
N ASP A 81 0.89 -8.66 0.07
CA ASP A 81 1.00 -9.27 1.39
C ASP A 81 -0.34 -9.19 2.17
N LEU A 82 -1.18 -8.18 1.87
CA LEU A 82 -2.50 -7.97 2.49
C LEU A 82 -3.64 -8.61 1.68
N HIS A 83 -3.52 -8.62 0.35
CA HIS A 83 -4.55 -9.07 -0.60
C HIS A 83 -3.92 -9.95 -1.69
N PRO A 84 -3.49 -11.20 -1.38
CA PRO A 84 -2.69 -12.02 -2.29
C PRO A 84 -3.38 -12.42 -3.59
N GLU A 85 -4.70 -12.60 -3.56
CA GLU A 85 -5.50 -13.07 -4.70
C GLU A 85 -5.99 -11.95 -5.63
N GLN A 86 -5.58 -10.70 -5.40
CA GLN A 86 -6.14 -9.54 -6.09
C GLN A 86 -5.07 -8.70 -6.80
N ASP A 87 -5.37 -8.33 -8.04
CA ASP A 87 -4.64 -7.28 -8.75
C ASP A 87 -5.07 -5.88 -8.29
N THR A 88 -4.07 -5.07 -7.94
CA THR A 88 -4.25 -3.66 -7.56
C THR A 88 -3.96 -2.77 -8.76
N ALA A 89 -4.92 -1.93 -9.14
CA ALA A 89 -4.75 -1.03 -10.26
C ALA A 89 -3.73 0.08 -9.95
N VAL A 90 -2.95 0.50 -10.95
CA VAL A 90 -1.95 1.55 -10.83
C VAL A 90 -2.35 2.73 -11.71
N TYR A 91 -2.31 3.93 -11.14
CA TYR A 91 -2.63 5.18 -11.81
C TYR A 91 -1.50 6.20 -11.63
N THR A 92 -1.36 7.09 -12.61
CA THR A 92 -0.45 8.24 -12.52
C THR A 92 -1.17 9.57 -12.33
N ASP A 93 -2.48 9.62 -12.61
CA ASP A 93 -3.39 10.72 -12.27
C ASP A 93 -4.51 10.22 -11.32
N TYR A 94 -4.71 10.94 -10.22
CA TYR A 94 -5.77 10.61 -9.27
C TYR A 94 -7.16 10.85 -9.83
N ARG A 95 -7.32 11.74 -10.82
CA ARG A 95 -8.61 11.99 -11.47
C ARG A 95 -9.09 10.78 -12.25
N GLU A 96 -8.18 10.10 -12.94
CA GLU A 96 -8.44 8.83 -13.61
C GLU A 96 -8.78 7.74 -12.59
N MET A 97 -8.02 7.67 -11.49
CA MET A 97 -8.30 6.73 -10.39
C MET A 97 -9.69 6.94 -9.77
N LEU A 98 -10.15 8.19 -9.62
CA LEU A 98 -11.46 8.49 -9.04
C LEU A 98 -12.64 8.18 -9.97
N GLN A 99 -12.37 7.93 -11.25
CA GLN A 99 -13.39 7.59 -12.26
C GLN A 99 -13.54 6.07 -12.48
N SER A 100 -12.69 5.24 -11.85
CA SER A 100 -12.66 3.78 -12.02
C SER A 100 -13.65 3.02 -11.15
#